data_AF-K9E600-F1
#
_entry.id   AF-K9E600-F1
#
_cell.length_a   1.000
_cell.length_b   1.000
_cell.length_c   1.000
_cell.angle_alpha   90.00
_cell.angle_beta   90.00
_cell.angle_gamma   90.00
#
_symmetry.space_group_name_H-M   'P 1'
#
loop_
_entity.id
_entity.type
_entity.pdbx_description
1 polymer ?
#
loop_
_entity_poly.entity_id
_entity_poly.type
_entity_poly.pdbx_seq_one_letter_code
_entity_poly.pdbx_strand_id
1 'polypeptide(L)'
;MRTINRIFCSLLLAGACSLGAFAQENQSYFLHTIEKGQSLYSISSMYGVAQSDIVKLNPGSDEKIFVGRTLRIPRTAANTQTETFHTIAQGETLYRLTIKYGVSAKAICDANPGLSAENFRIGQVIRIPSASEAGVVTTETVTESVIPPIQGPVESRCKEMHKVKRKETVYSISREYGISEAELIAANPELKGENNIKKGTFLCIPFPTAQVATATQPQVAPSNSELFSENQKVTERFSTIKAAIILPFLDVSKNDAARMVEYYEGFLMAVDSLKRSGVSVDLYTYNSGSESTSLNSILSKKEMKDMDIIFGPLHQQHIKPLADFAQKNDIRLVIPFTSKDNSVFRNPAIYQINTPQSYLYSEVYDHFVRQFPNANVIFIEASTGTKDKVEFIKGLKDELKNRSIPMKSLKEDATVESLKTVLRADRENIFIPTSGSNVTLIKILPQLTLLVRDNPESNIHLFGYPEWQTYTKDHLEAFFELDTYFYSSFYTNNLLPAAINFTKSYRRWYGKDMEERYPKFGMLGFDTGYFFLKGLSRYGSELEKNMQRMDLTPIQTGFKFQRVNNWGGLINKKVFFVRFTKNYELIKLDYD
;
A
#
# COMPACT_ATOMS: atom_id res chain seq x y z
N MET A 1 -42.07 -61.34 -9.43
CA MET A 1 -40.58 -61.39 -9.35
C MET A 1 -40.02 -59.99 -9.53
N ARG A 2 -38.92 -59.70 -8.84
CA ARG A 2 -38.11 -58.46 -8.78
C ARG A 2 -38.49 -57.46 -7.70
N THR A 3 -37.79 -57.63 -6.57
CA THR A 3 -37.67 -56.72 -5.44
C THR A 3 -36.40 -55.88 -5.55
N ILE A 4 -36.52 -54.68 -5.00
CA ILE A 4 -35.55 -53.60 -4.83
C ILE A 4 -34.40 -54.00 -3.89
N ASN A 5 -33.15 -53.67 -4.23
CA ASN A 5 -32.00 -53.78 -3.32
C ASN A 5 -31.55 -52.38 -2.86
N ARG A 6 -31.71 -52.13 -1.56
CA ARG A 6 -31.00 -51.11 -0.77
C ARG A 6 -29.80 -51.80 -0.12
N ILE A 7 -28.62 -51.18 -0.15
CA ILE A 7 -27.50 -51.57 0.73
C ILE A 7 -26.92 -50.32 1.38
N PHE A 8 -27.02 -50.31 2.71
CA PHE A 8 -26.30 -49.48 3.67
C PHE A 8 -24.81 -49.87 3.70
N CYS A 9 -23.91 -48.90 3.88
CA CYS A 9 -22.60 -49.18 4.49
C CYS A 9 -22.19 -48.01 5.39
N SER A 10 -22.16 -48.29 6.69
CA SER A 10 -21.73 -47.46 7.80
C SER A 10 -20.28 -47.76 8.19
N LEU A 11 -19.52 -46.69 8.44
CA LEU A 11 -18.45 -46.48 9.43
C LEU A 11 -17.63 -47.69 9.94
N LEU A 12 -16.31 -47.60 9.75
CA LEU A 12 -15.31 -48.15 10.68
C LEU A 12 -14.15 -47.17 10.85
N LEU A 13 -14.00 -46.68 12.09
CA LEU A 13 -12.85 -45.97 12.63
C LEU A 13 -11.63 -46.90 12.65
N ALA A 14 -10.48 -46.42 12.18
CA ALA A 14 -9.18 -46.92 12.61
C ALA A 14 -8.26 -45.73 12.85
N GLY A 15 -7.98 -45.46 14.14
CA GLY A 15 -6.96 -44.52 14.55
C GLY A 15 -5.58 -45.09 14.29
N ALA A 16 -4.74 -44.30 13.61
CA ALA A 16 -3.31 -44.51 13.57
C ALA A 16 -2.65 -43.21 14.07
N CYS A 17 -2.15 -43.25 15.30
CA CYS A 17 -1.18 -42.29 15.80
C CYS A 17 0.10 -42.42 14.97
N SER A 18 0.33 -41.48 14.05
CA SER A 18 1.68 -41.20 13.56
C SER A 18 2.30 -40.14 14.46
N LEU A 19 3.30 -40.56 15.24
CA LEU A 19 4.32 -39.66 15.77
C LEU A 19 4.99 -38.98 14.58
N GLY A 20 4.55 -37.76 14.28
CA GLY A 20 5.21 -36.90 13.32
C GLY A 20 6.53 -36.42 13.92
N ALA A 21 7.64 -36.97 13.44
CA ALA A 21 8.92 -36.32 13.55
C ALA A 21 8.79 -34.93 12.89
N PHE A 22 9.09 -33.86 13.62
CA PHE A 22 9.26 -32.53 13.04
C PHE A 22 10.53 -32.53 12.19
N ALA A 23 10.44 -33.08 10.98
CA ALA A 23 11.34 -32.69 9.91
C ALA A 23 10.99 -31.24 9.58
N GLN A 24 11.97 -30.35 9.73
CA GLN A 24 11.85 -28.93 9.41
C GLN A 24 11.72 -28.78 7.89
N GLU A 25 10.51 -28.98 7.36
CA GLU A 25 10.16 -28.58 6.00
C GLU A 25 10.31 -27.05 5.96
N ASN A 26 11.42 -26.60 5.38
CA ASN A 26 11.64 -25.20 5.09
C ASN A 26 10.54 -24.79 4.10
N GLN A 27 9.42 -24.24 4.59
CA GLN A 27 8.24 -24.00 3.76
C GLN A 27 8.66 -23.21 2.51
N SER A 28 8.52 -23.82 1.34
CA SER A 28 8.90 -23.26 0.03
C SER A 28 8.06 -22.05 -0.39
N TYR A 29 7.15 -21.61 0.49
CA TYR A 29 6.23 -20.51 0.27
C TYR A 29 5.90 -19.76 1.57
N PHE A 30 5.23 -18.62 1.46
CA PHE A 30 4.53 -17.94 2.55
C PHE A 30 3.09 -17.60 2.13
N LEU A 31 2.25 -17.16 3.06
CA LEU A 31 0.84 -16.87 2.78
C LEU A 31 0.61 -15.38 2.58
N HIS A 32 -0.01 -15.03 1.46
CA HIS A 32 -0.47 -13.66 1.20
C HIS A 32 -1.99 -13.60 1.22
N THR A 33 -2.57 -12.72 2.04
CA THR A 33 -4.02 -12.49 2.04
C THR A 33 -4.36 -11.46 0.97
N ILE A 34 -5.21 -11.83 0.01
CA ILE A 34 -5.57 -10.97 -1.12
C ILE A 34 -6.38 -9.76 -0.63
N GLU A 35 -5.91 -8.56 -0.93
CA GLU A 35 -6.59 -7.30 -0.62
C GLU A 35 -7.42 -6.79 -1.80
N LYS A 36 -8.33 -5.83 -1.52
CA LYS A 36 -9.18 -5.22 -2.55
C LYS A 36 -8.32 -4.53 -3.62
N GLY A 37 -8.63 -4.83 -4.89
CA GLY A 37 -7.95 -4.25 -6.05
C GLY A 37 -6.66 -4.97 -6.46
N GLN A 38 -6.22 -5.98 -5.72
CA GLN A 38 -5.10 -6.81 -6.12
C GLN A 38 -5.52 -7.79 -7.22
N SER A 39 -4.65 -7.91 -8.24
CA SER A 39 -4.66 -8.98 -9.23
C SER A 39 -3.46 -9.90 -9.03
N LEU A 40 -3.48 -11.08 -9.65
CA LEU A 40 -2.33 -12.00 -9.67
C LEU A 40 -1.06 -11.30 -10.18
N TYR A 41 -1.19 -10.44 -11.20
CA TYR A 41 -0.12 -9.59 -11.72
C TYR A 41 0.44 -8.61 -10.68
N SER A 42 -0.43 -7.92 -9.92
CA SER A 42 0.04 -6.98 -8.89
C SER A 42 0.74 -7.68 -7.73
N ILE A 43 0.26 -8.88 -7.35
CA ILE A 43 0.83 -9.70 -6.29
C ILE A 43 2.18 -10.27 -6.74
N SER A 44 2.26 -10.78 -7.98
CA SER A 44 3.52 -11.26 -8.56
C SER A 44 4.56 -10.14 -8.63
N SER A 45 4.13 -8.94 -9.01
CA SER A 45 4.99 -7.75 -9.08
C SER A 45 5.46 -7.30 -7.70
N MET A 46 4.58 -7.33 -6.70
CA MET A 46 4.88 -7.02 -5.30
C MET A 46 6.00 -7.89 -4.73
N TYR A 47 5.98 -9.18 -5.04
CA TYR A 47 6.97 -10.14 -4.52
C TYR A 47 8.10 -10.45 -5.50
N GLY A 48 8.11 -9.86 -6.70
CA GLY A 48 9.15 -10.16 -7.71
C GLY A 48 9.17 -11.63 -8.16
N VAL A 49 8.02 -12.31 -8.13
CA VAL A 49 7.87 -13.71 -8.56
C VAL A 49 7.09 -13.80 -9.87
N ALA A 50 7.25 -14.89 -10.63
CA ALA A 50 6.47 -15.11 -11.84
C ALA A 50 5.02 -15.49 -11.48
N GLN A 51 4.03 -14.99 -12.23
CA GLN A 51 2.63 -15.37 -12.05
C GLN A 51 2.44 -16.89 -12.19
N SER A 52 3.13 -17.51 -13.14
CA SER A 52 3.09 -18.97 -13.36
C SER A 52 3.53 -19.76 -12.12
N ASP A 53 4.49 -19.26 -11.35
CA ASP A 53 4.95 -19.94 -10.14
C ASP A 53 3.96 -19.78 -8.98
N ILE A 54 3.25 -18.65 -8.90
CA ILE A 54 2.11 -18.52 -7.98
C ILE A 54 1.00 -19.50 -8.40
N VAL A 55 0.69 -19.61 -9.68
CA VAL A 55 -0.38 -20.49 -10.19
C VAL A 55 -0.07 -21.97 -9.89
N LYS A 56 1.18 -22.41 -10.03
CA LYS A 56 1.60 -23.78 -9.67
C LYS A 56 1.27 -24.14 -8.22
N LEU A 57 1.44 -23.20 -7.28
CA LEU A 57 1.11 -23.41 -5.87
C LEU A 57 -0.36 -23.17 -5.53
N ASN A 58 -1.11 -22.53 -6.44
CA ASN A 58 -2.50 -22.15 -6.28
C ASN A 58 -3.29 -22.43 -7.58
N PRO A 59 -3.55 -23.71 -7.91
CA PRO A 59 -4.29 -24.04 -9.13
C PRO A 59 -5.64 -23.30 -9.24
N GLY A 60 -5.93 -22.73 -10.41
CA GLY A 60 -7.12 -21.92 -10.69
C GLY A 60 -7.00 -20.42 -10.37
N SER A 61 -5.87 -19.96 -9.82
CA SER A 61 -5.65 -18.54 -9.50
C SER A 61 -5.41 -17.64 -10.72
N ASP A 62 -5.07 -18.22 -11.86
CA ASP A 62 -5.01 -17.58 -13.18
C ASP A 62 -6.39 -17.26 -13.74
N GLU A 63 -7.40 -18.04 -13.36
CA GLU A 63 -8.78 -17.75 -13.71
C GLU A 63 -9.37 -16.65 -12.83
N LYS A 64 -9.28 -16.83 -11.50
CA LYS A 64 -9.88 -15.94 -10.51
C LYS A 64 -9.21 -16.02 -9.14
N ILE A 65 -9.06 -14.86 -8.51
CA ILE A 65 -8.68 -14.73 -7.11
C ILE A 65 -9.76 -13.98 -6.33
N PHE A 66 -9.84 -14.21 -5.01
CA PHE A 66 -10.90 -13.65 -4.16
C PHE A 66 -10.30 -12.87 -3.00
N VAL A 67 -10.77 -11.64 -2.81
CA VAL A 67 -10.41 -10.80 -1.65
C VAL A 67 -10.66 -11.56 -0.35
N GLY A 68 -9.71 -11.47 0.58
CA GLY A 68 -9.72 -12.15 1.88
C GLY A 68 -9.25 -13.60 1.86
N ARG A 69 -9.07 -14.23 0.69
CA ARG A 69 -8.45 -15.57 0.60
C ARG A 69 -6.92 -15.46 0.60
N THR A 70 -6.27 -16.54 1.02
CA THR A 70 -4.81 -16.64 1.06
C THR A 70 -4.25 -17.31 -0.20
N LEU A 71 -3.19 -16.75 -0.77
CA LEU A 71 -2.36 -17.38 -1.80
C LEU A 71 -1.04 -17.85 -1.21
N ARG A 72 -0.57 -19.01 -1.66
CA ARG A 72 0.78 -19.50 -1.41
C ARG A 72 1.75 -18.80 -2.36
N ILE A 73 2.62 -17.96 -1.85
CA ILE A 73 3.61 -17.22 -2.65
C ILE A 73 4.96 -17.92 -2.52
N PRO A 74 5.59 -18.35 -3.64
CA PRO A 74 6.84 -19.09 -3.58
C PRO A 74 7.98 -18.24 -3.01
N ARG A 75 8.85 -18.86 -2.21
CA ARG A 75 10.14 -18.29 -1.79
C ARG A 75 11.19 -18.65 -2.84
N THR A 76 11.60 -17.70 -3.67
CA THR A 76 12.65 -17.91 -4.68
C THR A 76 14.02 -17.52 -4.12
N ALA A 77 15.10 -18.16 -4.60
CA ALA A 77 16.47 -17.84 -4.20
C ALA A 77 16.83 -16.34 -4.38
N ALA A 78 16.23 -15.69 -5.38
CA ALA A 78 16.37 -14.26 -5.63
C ALA A 78 15.74 -13.38 -4.53
N ASN A 79 14.69 -13.87 -3.87
CA ASN A 79 14.08 -13.18 -2.72
C ASN A 79 14.76 -13.60 -1.41
N THR A 80 15.11 -14.87 -1.21
CA THR A 80 15.72 -15.34 0.05
C THR A 80 17.13 -14.81 0.32
N GLN A 81 17.87 -14.32 -0.68
CA GLN A 81 19.21 -13.75 -0.48
C GLN A 81 19.20 -12.27 -0.06
N THR A 82 18.11 -11.54 -0.31
CA THR A 82 18.04 -10.09 -0.09
C THR A 82 16.87 -9.68 0.82
N GLU A 83 15.73 -10.37 0.76
CA GLU A 83 14.47 -9.93 1.38
C GLU A 83 13.64 -11.12 1.91
N THR A 84 13.47 -11.22 3.23
CA THR A 84 12.57 -12.24 3.81
C THR A 84 11.17 -11.67 3.97
N PHE A 85 10.14 -12.35 3.47
CA PHE A 85 8.75 -11.99 3.74
C PHE A 85 8.15 -12.86 4.86
N HIS A 86 7.43 -12.22 5.78
CA HIS A 86 6.78 -12.87 6.92
C HIS A 86 5.31 -12.48 7.01
N THR A 87 4.44 -13.48 7.16
CA THR A 87 3.01 -13.30 7.39
C THR A 87 2.76 -13.34 8.89
N ILE A 88 2.24 -12.25 9.46
CA ILE A 88 2.00 -12.13 10.90
C ILE A 88 1.01 -13.21 11.34
N ALA A 89 1.46 -14.07 12.24
CA ALA A 89 0.68 -15.14 12.84
C ALA A 89 -0.05 -14.68 14.10
N GLN A 90 -1.00 -15.49 14.57
CA GLN A 90 -1.72 -15.23 15.80
C GLN A 90 -0.77 -15.15 17.00
N GLY A 91 -0.86 -14.07 17.77
CA GLY A 91 -0.04 -13.86 18.98
C GLY A 91 1.40 -13.42 18.74
N GLU A 92 1.81 -13.15 17.49
CA GLU A 92 3.08 -12.50 17.21
C GLU A 92 3.03 -11.00 17.54
N THR A 93 4.13 -10.48 18.07
CA THR A 93 4.36 -9.06 18.34
C THR A 93 5.61 -8.61 17.60
N LEU A 94 5.77 -7.30 17.35
CA LEU A 94 6.97 -6.77 16.71
C LEU A 94 8.24 -7.19 17.49
N TYR A 95 8.20 -7.13 18.83
CA TYR A 95 9.27 -7.63 19.68
C TYR A 95 9.58 -9.12 19.47
N ARG A 96 8.57 -9.99 19.37
CA ARG A 96 8.84 -11.42 19.10
C ARG A 96 9.47 -11.63 17.73
N LEU A 97 9.12 -10.80 16.74
CA LEU A 97 9.73 -10.85 15.42
C LEU A 97 11.19 -10.37 15.43
N THR A 98 11.54 -9.37 16.25
CA THR A 98 12.95 -8.96 16.40
C THR A 98 13.81 -10.09 16.94
N ILE A 99 13.30 -10.82 17.95
CA ILE A 99 14.01 -11.98 18.53
C ILE A 99 14.08 -13.13 17.53
N LYS A 100 12.98 -13.44 16.83
CA LYS A 100 12.89 -14.52 15.84
C LYS A 100 13.87 -14.36 14.67
N TYR A 101 14.05 -13.13 14.20
CA TYR A 101 14.84 -12.84 13.01
C TYR A 101 16.22 -12.22 13.30
N GLY A 102 16.51 -11.88 14.57
CA GLY A 102 17.78 -11.26 14.94
C GLY A 102 17.98 -9.87 14.34
N VAL A 103 16.89 -9.12 14.14
CA VAL A 103 16.90 -7.75 13.56
C VAL A 103 16.22 -6.77 14.51
N SER A 104 16.63 -5.50 14.50
CA SER A 104 16.04 -4.49 15.38
C SER A 104 14.62 -4.10 14.93
N ALA A 105 13.81 -3.62 15.88
CA ALA A 105 12.48 -3.07 15.58
C ALA A 105 12.58 -1.92 14.56
N LYS A 106 13.61 -1.08 14.70
CA LYS A 106 13.95 -0.01 13.75
C LYS A 106 14.13 -0.55 12.33
N ALA A 107 14.93 -1.59 12.15
CA ALA A 107 15.19 -2.16 10.83
C ALA A 107 13.90 -2.74 10.19
N ILE A 108 13.04 -3.38 10.99
CA ILE A 108 11.73 -3.84 10.52
C ILE A 108 10.84 -2.65 10.13
N CYS A 109 10.75 -1.61 10.95
CA CYS A 109 9.96 -0.41 10.65
C CYS A 109 10.47 0.32 9.40
N ASP A 110 11.79 0.51 9.27
CA ASP A 110 12.41 1.17 8.12
C ASP A 110 12.20 0.37 6.82
N ALA A 111 12.18 -0.96 6.89
CA ALA A 111 11.85 -1.84 5.76
C ALA A 111 10.35 -1.86 5.41
N ASN A 112 9.48 -1.37 6.31
CA ASN A 112 8.03 -1.34 6.15
C ASN A 112 7.46 0.04 6.50
N PRO A 113 7.75 1.10 5.72
CA PRO A 113 7.28 2.45 6.00
C PRO A 113 5.75 2.61 6.03
N GLY A 114 5.00 1.66 5.44
CA GLY A 114 3.54 1.61 5.54
C GLY A 114 2.99 0.94 6.79
N LEU A 115 3.82 0.35 7.63
CA LEU A 115 3.42 -0.40 8.82
C LEU A 115 3.37 0.53 10.06
N SER A 116 2.35 0.34 10.88
CA SER A 116 2.11 1.09 12.11
C SER A 116 1.47 0.18 13.18
N ALA A 117 1.30 0.71 14.39
CA ALA A 117 0.63 -0.03 15.46
C ALA A 117 -0.83 -0.37 15.11
N GLU A 118 -1.51 0.48 14.33
CA GLU A 118 -2.91 0.31 13.96
C GLU A 118 -3.13 -0.79 12.93
N ASN A 119 -2.14 -1.05 12.05
CA ASN A 119 -2.26 -2.02 10.97
C ASN A 119 -1.36 -3.27 11.15
N PHE A 120 -0.56 -3.36 12.21
CA PHE A 120 0.13 -4.58 12.60
C PHE A 120 -0.87 -5.65 13.08
N ARG A 121 -1.36 -6.48 12.16
CA ARG A 121 -2.46 -7.43 12.39
C ARG A 121 -2.16 -8.80 11.80
N ILE A 122 -2.81 -9.83 12.34
CA ILE A 122 -2.72 -11.20 11.85
C ILE A 122 -3.07 -11.25 10.35
N GLY A 123 -2.29 -12.00 9.57
CA GLY A 123 -2.47 -12.18 8.12
C GLY A 123 -1.82 -11.09 7.26
N GLN A 124 -1.33 -10.00 7.85
CA GLN A 124 -0.55 -9.00 7.14
C GLN A 124 0.84 -9.53 6.82
N VAL A 125 1.35 -9.21 5.63
CA VAL A 125 2.71 -9.55 5.21
C VAL A 125 3.61 -8.36 5.47
N ILE A 126 4.77 -8.62 6.04
CA ILE A 126 5.82 -7.62 6.25
C ILE A 126 7.14 -8.11 5.67
N ARG A 127 7.98 -7.15 5.31
CA ARG A 127 9.37 -7.38 4.89
C ARG A 127 10.27 -7.44 6.12
N ILE A 128 11.11 -8.46 6.19
CA ILE A 128 12.14 -8.64 7.20
C ILE A 128 13.49 -8.44 6.49
N PRO A 129 14.27 -7.42 6.86
CA PRO A 129 15.59 -7.19 6.28
C PRO A 129 16.57 -8.28 6.68
N SER A 130 17.62 -8.46 5.88
CA SER A 130 18.69 -9.42 6.20
C SER A 130 19.60 -8.88 7.32
N ALA A 131 20.05 -9.75 8.23
CA ALA A 131 20.92 -9.36 9.35
C ALA A 131 22.28 -8.76 8.92
N SER A 132 22.71 -8.96 7.66
CA SER A 132 23.92 -8.31 7.11
C SER A 132 23.70 -6.85 6.68
N GLU A 133 22.46 -6.43 6.43
CA GLU A 133 22.10 -5.04 6.10
C GLU A 133 21.66 -4.25 7.35
N ALA A 134 21.18 -4.95 8.38
CA ALA A 134 20.84 -4.37 9.67
C ALA A 134 22.09 -4.35 10.56
N GLY A 135 22.68 -3.17 10.76
CA GLY A 135 23.77 -2.98 11.73
C GLY A 135 23.51 -3.76 13.02
N VAL A 136 24.50 -4.57 13.40
CA VAL A 136 24.45 -5.57 14.47
C VAL A 136 23.80 -5.01 15.74
N VAL A 137 22.75 -5.69 16.21
CA VAL A 137 22.29 -5.55 17.59
C VAL A 137 23.44 -6.01 18.49
N THR A 138 23.95 -5.13 19.34
CA THR A 138 24.71 -5.52 20.52
C THR A 138 23.83 -6.44 21.36
N THR A 139 24.00 -7.74 21.15
CA THR A 139 23.42 -8.81 21.95
C THR A 139 24.00 -8.71 23.36
N GLU A 140 23.22 -8.25 24.33
CA GLU A 140 23.33 -8.80 25.66
C GLU A 140 22.79 -10.24 25.59
N THR A 141 23.71 -11.18 25.51
CA THR A 141 23.42 -12.62 25.61
C THR A 141 22.78 -12.91 26.97
N VAL A 142 21.49 -13.23 26.98
CA VAL A 142 20.86 -13.89 28.12
C VAL A 142 20.78 -15.38 27.80
N THR A 143 21.65 -16.13 28.47
CA THR A 143 21.65 -17.59 28.48
C THR A 143 20.36 -18.12 29.07
N GLU A 144 19.72 -18.98 28.29
CA GLU A 144 18.59 -19.83 28.67
C GLU A 144 18.85 -20.49 30.03
N SER A 145 18.03 -20.16 31.03
CA SER A 145 18.09 -20.78 32.36
C SER A 145 16.71 -21.31 32.73
N VAL A 146 16.72 -22.60 33.03
CA VAL A 146 15.60 -23.48 33.37
C VAL A 146 14.76 -22.92 34.52
N ILE A 147 13.44 -23.00 34.38
CA ILE A 147 12.42 -22.63 35.37
C ILE A 147 12.57 -23.50 36.63
N PRO A 148 12.72 -22.95 37.84
CA PRO A 148 12.34 -23.65 39.08
C PRO A 148 10.89 -23.30 39.48
N PRO A 149 10.17 -24.21 40.15
CA PRO A 149 8.76 -24.03 40.48
C PRO A 149 8.53 -23.04 41.63
N ILE A 150 7.28 -22.56 41.67
CA ILE A 150 6.68 -21.52 42.51
C ILE A 150 6.90 -21.76 44.02
N GLN A 151 7.22 -20.69 44.74
CA GLN A 151 7.48 -20.65 46.19
C GLN A 151 6.22 -20.96 47.04
N GLY A 152 6.39 -21.86 48.00
CA GLY A 152 5.52 -22.03 49.17
C GLY A 152 5.92 -21.13 50.35
N PRO A 153 5.19 -21.16 51.47
CA PRO A 153 5.17 -20.11 52.49
C PRO A 153 6.41 -20.09 53.40
N VAL A 154 6.84 -18.87 53.72
CA VAL A 154 7.77 -18.41 54.79
C VAL A 154 8.37 -19.51 55.66
N GLU A 155 9.57 -19.98 55.31
CA GLU A 155 10.42 -20.73 56.23
C GLU A 155 11.22 -19.79 57.15
N SER A 156 11.45 -20.28 58.37
CA SER A 156 12.31 -19.67 59.39
C SER A 156 13.69 -19.33 58.82
N ARG A 157 14.11 -18.07 58.94
CA ARG A 157 15.44 -17.56 58.52
C ARG A 157 16.64 -18.16 59.28
N CYS A 158 16.40 -19.06 60.23
CA CYS A 158 17.44 -19.68 61.04
C CYS A 158 17.88 -21.02 60.46
N LYS A 159 19.14 -21.10 60.00
CA LYS A 159 19.73 -22.34 59.47
C LYS A 159 20.09 -23.30 60.63
N GLU A 160 20.71 -22.77 61.68
CA GLU A 160 21.12 -23.54 62.85
C GLU A 160 21.26 -22.65 64.10
N MET A 161 21.19 -23.25 65.29
CA MET A 161 21.41 -22.55 66.55
C MET A 161 22.81 -22.86 67.09
N HIS A 162 23.66 -21.84 67.23
CA HIS A 162 24.99 -21.96 67.82
C HIS A 162 24.97 -21.62 69.31
N LYS A 163 25.45 -22.53 70.16
CA LYS A 163 25.60 -22.28 71.61
C LYS A 163 26.95 -21.64 71.92
N VAL A 164 26.93 -20.41 72.38
CA VAL A 164 28.12 -19.60 72.70
C VAL A 164 28.98 -20.29 73.77
N LYS A 165 30.23 -20.58 73.43
CA LYS A 165 31.29 -21.10 74.30
C LYS A 165 32.05 -19.97 75.00
N ARG A 166 32.95 -20.34 75.91
CA ARG A 166 33.73 -19.38 76.70
C ARG A 166 34.73 -18.66 75.79
N LYS A 167 34.71 -17.31 75.80
CA LYS A 167 35.58 -16.39 75.02
C LYS A 167 35.25 -16.23 73.53
N GLU A 168 34.10 -16.69 73.06
CA GLU A 168 33.63 -16.38 71.69
C GLU A 168 33.01 -14.97 71.61
N THR A 169 33.16 -14.33 70.45
CA THR A 169 32.64 -12.99 70.12
C THR A 169 31.80 -13.03 68.85
N VAL A 170 31.05 -11.96 68.55
CA VAL A 170 30.27 -11.84 67.30
C VAL A 170 31.17 -12.06 66.10
N TYR A 171 32.38 -11.48 66.14
CA TYR A 171 33.42 -11.64 65.13
C TYR A 171 33.89 -13.09 64.96
N SER A 172 34.19 -13.80 66.05
CA SER A 172 34.70 -15.18 65.95
C SER A 172 33.64 -16.14 65.41
N ILE A 173 32.39 -15.96 65.82
CA ILE A 173 31.26 -16.79 65.39
C ILE A 173 30.89 -16.46 63.95
N SER A 174 30.82 -15.20 63.55
CA SER A 174 30.50 -14.83 62.16
C SER A 174 31.53 -15.38 61.17
N ARG A 175 32.81 -15.41 61.56
CA ARG A 175 33.90 -16.03 60.78
C ARG A 175 33.83 -17.54 60.71
N GLU A 176 33.46 -18.23 61.80
CA GLU A 176 33.27 -19.68 61.81
C GLU A 176 32.20 -20.11 60.81
N TYR A 177 31.11 -19.35 60.71
CA TYR A 177 29.96 -19.66 59.84
C TYR A 177 30.00 -18.98 58.46
N GLY A 178 31.06 -18.23 58.15
CA GLY A 178 31.22 -17.58 56.84
C GLY A 178 30.19 -16.49 56.54
N ILE A 179 29.64 -15.83 57.56
CA ILE A 179 28.66 -14.73 57.44
C ILE A 179 29.25 -13.41 57.97
N SER A 180 28.66 -12.28 57.62
CA SER A 180 29.05 -10.99 58.19
C SER A 180 28.52 -10.80 59.61
N GLU A 181 29.23 -9.98 60.40
CA GLU A 181 28.76 -9.62 61.75
C GLU A 181 27.39 -8.91 61.71
N ALA A 182 27.14 -8.12 60.66
CA ALA A 182 25.86 -7.46 60.45
C ALA A 182 24.71 -8.45 60.21
N GLU A 183 24.95 -9.52 59.44
CA GLU A 183 23.96 -10.58 59.22
C GLU A 183 23.68 -11.38 60.50
N LEU A 184 24.73 -11.68 61.28
CA LEU A 184 24.59 -12.37 62.55
C LEU A 184 23.83 -11.51 63.58
N ILE A 185 24.08 -10.21 63.65
CA ILE A 185 23.35 -9.26 64.52
C ILE A 185 21.91 -9.04 64.02
N ALA A 186 21.68 -9.02 62.71
CA ALA A 186 20.34 -8.88 62.15
C ALA A 186 19.45 -10.10 62.45
N ALA A 187 20.04 -11.30 62.51
CA ALA A 187 19.34 -12.53 62.89
C ALA A 187 19.12 -12.67 64.41
N ASN A 188 19.86 -11.91 65.23
CA ASN A 188 19.79 -11.93 66.69
C ASN A 188 19.70 -10.49 67.22
N PRO A 189 18.54 -9.82 67.08
CA PRO A 189 18.38 -8.40 67.43
C PRO A 189 18.73 -8.07 68.89
N GLU A 190 18.68 -9.04 69.80
CA GLU A 190 19.11 -8.96 71.19
C GLU A 190 20.61 -8.62 71.36
N LEU A 191 21.42 -8.75 70.29
CA LEU A 191 22.82 -8.33 70.26
C LEU A 191 22.99 -6.82 70.01
N LYS A 192 21.91 -6.07 69.70
CA LYS A 192 21.97 -4.61 69.47
C LYS A 192 21.98 -3.85 70.81
N GLY A 193 23.16 -3.68 71.39
CA GLY A 193 23.43 -2.86 72.58
C GLY A 193 24.80 -3.19 73.18
N GLU A 194 25.37 -2.32 74.03
CA GLU A 194 26.73 -2.47 74.63
C GLU A 194 26.90 -3.66 75.60
N ASN A 195 26.14 -4.75 75.46
CA ASN A 195 26.30 -5.95 76.26
C ASN A 195 26.85 -7.12 75.43
N ASN A 196 28.08 -7.50 75.75
CA ASN A 196 28.81 -8.65 75.21
C ASN A 196 27.98 -9.95 75.22
N ILE A 197 28.16 -10.74 74.15
CA ILE A 197 27.67 -12.12 74.01
C ILE A 197 27.84 -12.91 75.32
N LYS A 198 26.74 -13.46 75.86
CA LYS A 198 26.74 -14.22 77.13
C LYS A 198 26.98 -15.70 76.87
N LYS A 199 27.95 -16.29 77.58
CA LYS A 199 28.25 -17.74 77.56
C LYS A 199 26.97 -18.56 77.81
N GLY A 200 26.74 -19.57 76.98
CA GLY A 200 25.63 -20.51 77.11
C GLY A 200 24.34 -20.10 76.40
N THR A 201 24.29 -18.89 75.82
CA THR A 201 23.17 -18.42 74.99
C THR A 201 23.21 -19.09 73.63
N PHE A 202 22.04 -19.36 73.04
CA PHE A 202 21.92 -19.87 71.69
C PHE A 202 21.69 -18.70 70.72
N LEU A 203 22.53 -18.60 69.70
CA LEU A 203 22.41 -17.62 68.62
C LEU A 203 21.93 -18.31 67.35
N CYS A 204 20.98 -17.67 66.68
CA CYS A 204 20.54 -18.07 65.37
C CYS A 204 21.59 -17.73 64.30
N ILE A 205 22.10 -18.73 63.60
CA ILE A 205 22.96 -18.55 62.42
C ILE A 205 22.05 -18.52 61.18
N PRO A 206 21.95 -17.38 60.47
CA PRO A 206 21.14 -17.30 59.26
C PRO A 206 21.79 -18.05 58.11
N PHE A 207 21.00 -18.38 57.09
CA PHE A 207 21.56 -18.84 55.82
C PHE A 207 22.52 -17.77 55.26
N PRO A 208 23.67 -18.16 54.67
CA PRO A 208 24.53 -17.20 53.97
C PRO A 208 23.69 -16.48 52.93
N THR A 209 23.60 -15.16 53.01
CA THR A 209 22.88 -14.39 52.00
C THR A 209 23.69 -14.51 50.72
N ALA A 210 23.27 -15.40 49.81
CA ALA A 210 23.71 -15.32 48.43
C ALA A 210 23.46 -13.87 48.02
N GLN A 211 24.51 -13.18 47.54
CA GLN A 211 24.40 -11.81 47.07
C GLN A 211 23.12 -11.72 46.26
N VAL A 212 22.15 -10.99 46.81
CA VAL A 212 20.91 -10.71 46.11
C VAL A 212 21.38 -9.87 44.94
N ALA A 213 21.62 -10.53 43.80
CA ALA A 213 21.51 -9.88 42.51
C ALA A 213 20.18 -9.15 42.61
N THR A 214 20.25 -7.82 42.65
CA THR A 214 19.08 -6.95 42.55
C THR A 214 18.16 -7.61 41.56
N ALA A 215 16.98 -8.04 42.02
CA ALA A 215 16.00 -8.63 41.14
C ALA A 215 15.74 -7.59 40.06
N THR A 216 16.34 -7.78 38.89
CA THR A 216 15.96 -7.08 37.69
C THR A 216 14.49 -7.41 37.57
N GLN A 217 13.63 -6.39 37.74
CA GLN A 217 12.22 -6.56 37.46
C GLN A 217 12.09 -7.30 36.14
N PRO A 218 11.20 -8.30 35.99
CA PRO A 218 11.00 -8.96 34.71
C PRO A 218 10.72 -7.84 33.69
N GLN A 219 11.67 -7.61 32.79
CA GLN A 219 11.60 -6.54 31.81
C GLN A 219 10.41 -6.88 30.93
N VAL A 220 9.28 -6.19 31.14
CA VAL A 220 8.06 -6.41 30.37
C VAL A 220 8.44 -6.15 28.92
N ALA A 221 8.24 -7.15 28.06
CA ALA A 221 8.52 -7.01 26.64
C ALA A 221 7.75 -5.79 26.09
N PRO A 222 8.41 -4.89 25.33
CA PRO A 222 7.77 -3.68 24.85
C PRO A 222 6.58 -4.03 23.95
N SER A 223 5.52 -3.24 24.08
CA SER A 223 4.34 -3.34 23.24
C SER A 223 4.64 -2.88 21.81
N ASN A 224 3.78 -3.28 20.86
CA ASN A 224 3.89 -2.80 19.48
C ASN A 224 3.81 -1.27 19.43
N SER A 225 2.90 -0.66 20.17
CA SER A 225 2.69 0.79 20.20
C SER A 225 3.95 1.54 20.66
N GLU A 226 4.62 1.05 21.70
CA GLU A 226 5.88 1.63 22.17
C GLU A 226 6.96 1.52 21.09
N LEU A 227 7.17 0.32 20.52
CA LEU A 227 8.18 0.12 19.48
C LEU A 227 7.92 0.96 18.22
N PHE A 228 6.66 1.11 17.78
CA PHE A 228 6.36 1.98 16.63
C PHE A 228 6.59 3.46 16.96
N SER A 229 6.22 3.91 18.16
CA SER A 229 6.42 5.30 18.59
C SER A 229 7.90 5.65 18.69
N GLU A 230 8.73 4.75 19.23
CA GLU A 230 10.19 4.94 19.33
C GLU A 230 10.89 5.01 17.97
N ASN A 231 10.31 4.35 16.96
CA ASN A 231 10.87 4.28 15.61
C ASN A 231 10.25 5.28 14.63
N GLN A 232 9.41 6.20 15.11
CA GLN A 232 8.82 7.22 14.26
C GLN A 232 9.87 8.26 13.87
N LYS A 233 9.99 8.54 12.56
CA LYS A 233 10.85 9.64 12.06
C LYS A 233 10.37 10.98 12.64
N VAL A 234 11.32 11.83 13.01
CA VAL A 234 11.02 13.20 13.45
C VAL A 234 10.40 13.97 12.28
N THR A 235 9.36 14.76 12.58
CA THR A 235 8.74 15.62 11.57
C THR A 235 9.70 16.75 11.19
N GLU A 236 10.06 16.81 9.91
CA GLU A 236 10.90 17.85 9.35
C GLU A 236 10.01 18.90 8.67
N ARG A 237 10.27 20.17 8.97
CA ARG A 237 9.59 21.31 8.34
C ARG A 237 10.49 21.89 7.25
N PHE A 238 9.95 22.10 6.06
CA PHE A 238 10.70 22.70 4.95
C PHE A 238 10.45 24.21 4.92
N SER A 239 11.48 25.00 5.18
CA SER A 239 11.44 26.46 4.98
C SER A 239 11.52 26.82 3.49
N THR A 240 12.31 26.06 2.75
CA THR A 240 12.41 26.10 1.29
C THR A 240 12.38 24.67 0.79
N ILE A 241 11.49 24.38 -0.17
CA ILE A 241 11.38 23.04 -0.76
C ILE A 241 12.37 22.94 -1.92
N LYS A 242 13.29 21.98 -1.86
CA LYS A 242 14.21 21.65 -2.96
C LYS A 242 13.56 20.61 -3.87
N ALA A 243 13.21 21.02 -5.07
CA ALA A 243 12.52 20.16 -6.04
C ALA A 243 13.36 20.02 -7.31
N ALA A 244 13.45 18.80 -7.83
CA ALA A 244 14.02 18.55 -9.16
C ALA A 244 12.96 18.10 -10.16
N ILE A 245 13.08 18.55 -11.40
CA ILE A 245 12.31 18.06 -12.56
C ILE A 245 13.29 17.42 -13.54
N ILE A 246 13.10 16.13 -13.81
CA ILE A 246 13.94 15.35 -14.73
C ILE A 246 13.07 14.84 -15.87
N LEU A 247 13.12 15.54 -17.00
CA LEU A 247 12.31 15.24 -18.18
C LEU A 247 13.14 15.35 -19.48
N PRO A 248 12.75 14.65 -20.55
CA PRO A 248 13.42 14.76 -21.83
C PRO A 248 12.95 16.00 -22.60
N PHE A 249 13.61 17.13 -22.34
CA PHE A 249 13.38 18.39 -23.03
C PHE A 249 14.11 18.47 -24.38
N LEU A 250 15.25 17.81 -24.50
CA LEU A 250 16.15 17.81 -25.66
C LEU A 250 16.40 16.38 -26.15
N ASP A 251 16.83 16.25 -27.40
CA ASP A 251 17.26 14.98 -28.02
C ASP A 251 16.20 13.86 -28.05
N VAL A 252 14.93 14.25 -28.08
CA VAL A 252 13.77 13.36 -28.27
C VAL A 252 12.89 13.81 -29.43
N SER A 253 11.84 13.06 -29.74
CA SER A 253 10.90 13.46 -30.79
C SER A 253 10.29 14.83 -30.49
N LYS A 254 10.00 15.62 -31.52
CA LYS A 254 9.39 16.95 -31.35
C LYS A 254 8.10 16.92 -30.53
N ASN A 255 7.31 15.86 -30.69
CA ASN A 255 6.08 15.65 -29.93
C ASN A 255 6.34 15.34 -28.45
N ASP A 256 7.39 14.58 -28.12
CA ASP A 256 7.77 14.32 -26.73
C ASP A 256 8.29 15.59 -26.06
N ALA A 257 9.20 16.30 -26.73
CA ALA A 257 9.73 17.57 -26.24
C ALA A 257 8.61 18.58 -25.99
N ALA A 258 7.67 18.75 -26.94
CA ALA A 258 6.53 19.65 -26.80
C ALA A 258 5.66 19.29 -25.58
N ARG A 259 5.37 18.00 -25.35
CA ARG A 259 4.64 17.54 -24.16
C ARG A 259 5.36 17.86 -22.86
N MET A 260 6.68 17.63 -22.81
CA MET A 260 7.46 17.83 -21.60
C MET A 260 7.63 19.32 -21.28
N VAL A 261 7.82 20.15 -22.30
CA VAL A 261 7.79 21.60 -22.17
C VAL A 261 6.44 22.08 -21.66
N GLU A 262 5.33 21.61 -22.24
CA GLU A 262 3.97 21.98 -21.79
C GLU A 262 3.72 21.59 -20.32
N TYR A 263 4.15 20.40 -19.91
CA TYR A 263 4.09 19.97 -18.51
C TYR A 263 4.90 20.89 -17.59
N TYR A 264 6.12 21.23 -18.00
CA TYR A 264 6.98 22.12 -17.22
C TYR A 264 6.43 23.54 -17.12
N GLU A 265 5.84 24.08 -18.19
CA GLU A 265 5.14 25.36 -18.21
C GLU A 265 3.98 25.36 -17.20
N GLY A 266 3.16 24.32 -17.20
CA GLY A 266 2.12 24.11 -16.18
C GLY A 266 2.66 24.05 -14.75
N PHE A 267 3.76 23.33 -14.55
CA PHE A 267 4.41 23.21 -13.24
C PHE A 267 4.93 24.56 -12.73
N LEU A 268 5.54 25.38 -13.59
CA LEU A 268 6.01 26.71 -13.23
C LEU A 268 4.87 27.63 -12.79
N MET A 269 3.68 27.51 -13.41
CA MET A 269 2.48 28.23 -12.96
C MET A 269 2.02 27.81 -11.56
N ALA A 270 2.20 26.53 -11.19
CA ALA A 270 1.94 26.06 -9.83
C ALA A 270 2.95 26.64 -8.83
N VAL A 271 4.24 26.67 -9.19
CA VAL A 271 5.29 27.30 -8.38
C VAL A 271 5.00 28.79 -8.18
N ASP A 272 4.60 29.52 -9.22
CA ASP A 272 4.20 30.94 -9.11
C ASP A 272 3.02 31.11 -8.15
N SER A 273 2.00 30.26 -8.27
CA SER A 273 0.82 30.30 -7.40
C SER A 273 1.18 30.07 -5.94
N LEU A 274 2.10 29.14 -5.67
CA LEU A 274 2.57 28.83 -4.32
C LEU A 274 3.48 29.94 -3.75
N LYS A 275 4.35 30.51 -4.57
CA LYS A 275 5.18 31.66 -4.20
C LYS A 275 4.33 32.85 -3.72
N ARG A 276 3.23 33.15 -4.41
CA ARG A 276 2.27 34.19 -3.98
C ARG A 276 1.61 33.90 -2.64
N SER A 277 1.54 32.64 -2.24
CA SER A 277 1.06 32.21 -0.91
C SER A 277 2.15 32.09 0.16
N GLY A 278 3.38 32.54 -0.13
CA GLY A 278 4.49 32.54 0.82
C GLY A 278 5.31 31.24 0.86
N VAL A 279 5.13 30.33 -0.10
CA VAL A 279 5.92 29.10 -0.19
C VAL A 279 7.21 29.37 -0.97
N SER A 280 8.35 29.01 -0.40
CA SER A 280 9.66 29.07 -1.07
C SER A 280 10.00 27.73 -1.71
N VAL A 281 10.39 27.74 -2.99
CA VAL A 281 10.78 26.54 -3.75
C VAL A 281 12.06 26.83 -4.52
N ASP A 282 13.08 26.00 -4.31
CA ASP A 282 14.31 25.95 -5.10
C ASP A 282 14.14 24.85 -6.17
N LEU A 283 13.86 25.26 -7.41
CA LEU A 283 13.55 24.35 -8.51
C LEU A 283 14.77 24.12 -9.41
N TYR A 284 15.17 22.86 -9.53
CA TYR A 284 16.24 22.40 -10.41
C TYR A 284 15.65 21.63 -11.59
N THR A 285 15.98 22.04 -12.81
CA THR A 285 15.45 21.40 -14.02
C THR A 285 16.58 20.75 -14.80
N TYR A 286 16.44 19.46 -15.09
CA TYR A 286 17.43 18.66 -15.80
C TYR A 286 16.83 18.00 -17.03
N ASN A 287 17.58 18.03 -18.13
CA ASN A 287 17.26 17.28 -19.33
C ASN A 287 17.73 15.82 -19.20
N SER A 288 16.82 14.86 -19.29
CA SER A 288 17.15 13.44 -19.46
C SER A 288 17.17 13.08 -20.95
N GLY A 289 18.15 12.32 -21.42
CA GLY A 289 18.10 11.72 -22.77
C GLY A 289 17.07 10.58 -22.83
N SER A 290 17.07 9.78 -23.91
CA SER A 290 16.31 8.51 -23.94
C SER A 290 16.98 7.43 -23.08
N GLU A 291 18.31 7.35 -23.09
CA GLU A 291 19.05 6.24 -22.49
C GLU A 291 19.21 6.37 -20.97
N SER A 292 19.29 5.24 -20.25
CA SER A 292 19.44 5.25 -18.79
C SER A 292 20.74 5.88 -18.31
N THR A 293 21.80 5.81 -19.12
CA THR A 293 23.10 6.42 -18.83
C THR A 293 23.05 7.94 -18.73
N SER A 294 22.05 8.58 -19.35
CA SER A 294 21.86 10.04 -19.27
C SER A 294 21.59 10.55 -17.86
N LEU A 295 21.13 9.67 -16.95
CA LEU A 295 20.90 10.03 -15.55
C LEU A 295 22.20 10.15 -14.73
N ASN A 296 23.29 9.49 -15.14
CA ASN A 296 24.50 9.41 -14.33
C ASN A 296 25.12 10.79 -14.05
N SER A 297 25.12 11.69 -15.04
CA SER A 297 25.61 13.06 -14.91
C SER A 297 24.69 13.95 -14.05
N ILE A 298 23.40 13.60 -13.95
CA ILE A 298 22.43 14.29 -13.11
C ILE A 298 22.58 13.81 -11.68
N LEU A 299 22.49 12.50 -11.43
CA LEU A 299 22.48 11.90 -10.09
C LEU A 299 23.82 11.97 -9.35
N SER A 300 24.92 12.23 -10.06
CA SER A 300 26.24 12.47 -9.44
C SER A 300 26.40 13.87 -8.85
N LYS A 301 25.49 14.81 -9.17
CA LYS A 301 25.51 16.18 -8.64
C LYS A 301 25.25 16.18 -7.14
N LYS A 302 25.95 17.05 -6.41
CA LYS A 302 25.87 17.09 -4.93
C LYS A 302 24.49 17.50 -4.47
N GLU A 303 23.91 18.50 -5.12
CA GLU A 303 22.58 19.04 -4.80
C GLU A 303 21.47 18.00 -4.90
N MET A 304 21.62 16.98 -5.76
CA MET A 304 20.59 15.95 -5.95
C MET A 304 20.34 15.11 -4.70
N LYS A 305 21.33 14.97 -3.82
CA LYS A 305 21.19 14.20 -2.58
C LYS A 305 20.37 14.93 -1.52
N ASP A 306 20.23 16.24 -1.65
CA ASP A 306 19.52 17.10 -0.72
C ASP A 306 18.12 17.52 -1.24
N MET A 307 17.62 16.87 -2.30
CA MET A 307 16.29 17.18 -2.84
C MET A 307 15.21 16.60 -1.92
N ASP A 308 14.12 17.34 -1.70
CA ASP A 308 12.95 16.82 -0.97
C ASP A 308 12.07 15.96 -1.89
N ILE A 309 12.08 16.29 -3.18
CA ILE A 309 11.21 15.70 -4.19
C ILE A 309 11.80 15.78 -5.61
N ILE A 310 11.57 14.74 -6.40
CA ILE A 310 11.89 14.64 -7.82
C ILE A 310 10.60 14.37 -8.59
N PHE A 311 10.36 15.11 -9.67
CA PHE A 311 9.27 14.87 -10.62
C PHE A 311 9.81 14.33 -11.94
N GLY A 312 9.19 13.26 -12.45
CA GLY A 312 9.63 12.52 -13.62
C GLY A 312 9.82 11.03 -13.29
N PRO A 313 10.35 10.22 -14.22
CA PRO A 313 10.72 10.53 -15.61
C PRO A 313 9.56 10.25 -16.59
N LEU A 314 9.77 10.57 -17.88
CA LEU A 314 8.87 10.13 -18.97
C LEU A 314 9.12 8.66 -19.36
N HIS A 315 10.38 8.25 -19.49
CA HIS A 315 10.76 6.93 -20.00
C HIS A 315 10.84 5.89 -18.88
N GLN A 316 10.39 4.67 -19.16
CA GLN A 316 10.32 3.60 -18.16
C GLN A 316 11.70 3.15 -17.66
N GLN A 317 12.70 3.10 -18.54
CA GLN A 317 14.06 2.69 -18.19
C GLN A 317 14.77 3.61 -17.19
N HIS A 318 14.23 4.82 -16.95
CA HIS A 318 14.74 5.77 -15.95
C HIS A 318 14.14 5.58 -14.57
N ILE A 319 12.99 4.90 -14.47
CA ILE A 319 12.23 4.83 -13.21
C ILE A 319 13.04 4.09 -12.15
N LYS A 320 13.56 2.90 -12.44
CA LYS A 320 14.31 2.11 -11.44
C LYS A 320 15.55 2.84 -10.92
N PRO A 321 16.47 3.35 -11.77
CA PRO A 321 17.63 4.11 -11.27
C PRO A 321 17.25 5.33 -10.43
N LEU A 322 16.20 6.07 -10.83
CA LEU A 322 15.71 7.21 -10.05
C LEU A 322 15.09 6.79 -8.73
N ALA A 323 14.31 5.72 -8.72
CA ALA A 323 13.66 5.22 -7.51
C ALA A 323 14.69 4.68 -6.51
N ASP A 324 15.70 3.96 -6.98
CA ASP A 324 16.80 3.46 -6.14
C ASP A 324 17.59 4.64 -5.54
N PHE A 325 17.87 5.69 -6.35
CA PHE A 325 18.50 6.91 -5.87
C PHE A 325 17.63 7.65 -4.85
N ALA A 326 16.33 7.81 -5.14
CA ALA A 326 15.39 8.52 -4.28
C ALA A 326 15.24 7.83 -2.92
N GLN A 327 15.05 6.51 -2.92
CA GLN A 327 14.96 5.71 -1.69
C GLN A 327 16.24 5.83 -0.84
N LYS A 328 17.42 5.77 -1.48
CA LYS A 328 18.71 5.87 -0.77
C LYS A 328 18.91 7.20 -0.05
N ASN A 329 18.32 8.28 -0.57
CA ASN A 329 18.51 9.64 -0.05
C ASN A 329 17.22 10.20 0.61
N ASP A 330 16.23 9.35 0.92
CA ASP A 330 14.93 9.73 1.52
C ASP A 330 14.14 10.79 0.73
N ILE A 331 14.24 10.73 -0.61
CA ILE A 331 13.62 11.67 -1.56
C ILE A 331 12.29 11.10 -2.07
N ARG A 332 11.29 11.94 -2.25
CA ARG A 332 10.02 11.54 -2.90
C ARG A 332 10.18 11.54 -4.42
N LEU A 333 9.81 10.47 -5.11
CA LEU A 333 9.82 10.38 -6.57
C LEU A 333 8.39 10.37 -7.12
N VAL A 334 7.96 11.46 -7.75
CA VAL A 334 6.65 11.57 -8.38
C VAL A 334 6.74 11.17 -9.85
N ILE A 335 6.04 10.10 -10.23
CA ILE A 335 6.01 9.56 -11.60
C ILE A 335 4.70 10.02 -12.29
N PRO A 336 4.74 11.03 -13.18
CA PRO A 336 3.51 11.67 -13.67
C PRO A 336 2.81 10.95 -14.83
N PHE A 337 3.54 10.14 -15.61
CA PHE A 337 3.10 9.81 -16.97
C PHE A 337 2.71 8.34 -17.20
N THR A 338 3.43 7.37 -16.62
CA THR A 338 3.19 5.95 -16.93
C THR A 338 2.34 5.25 -15.87
N SER A 339 1.44 4.36 -16.31
CA SER A 339 0.69 3.41 -15.48
C SER A 339 1.25 1.99 -15.53
N LYS A 340 2.28 1.75 -16.35
CA LYS A 340 2.79 0.42 -16.69
C LYS A 340 4.04 0.01 -15.89
N ASP A 341 4.51 0.86 -15.01
CA ASP A 341 5.65 0.55 -14.14
C ASP A 341 5.20 -0.17 -12.87
N ASN A 342 5.99 -1.14 -12.44
CA ASN A 342 5.74 -1.97 -11.25
C ASN A 342 6.70 -1.67 -10.10
N SER A 343 7.62 -0.72 -10.27
CA SER A 343 8.59 -0.35 -9.24
C SER A 343 7.90 0.21 -7.99
N VAL A 344 6.71 0.82 -8.17
CA VAL A 344 5.86 1.26 -7.06
C VAL A 344 5.56 0.13 -6.06
N PHE A 345 5.48 -1.13 -6.49
CA PHE A 345 5.16 -2.24 -5.58
C PHE A 345 6.31 -2.63 -4.65
N ARG A 346 7.52 -2.11 -4.88
CA ARG A 346 8.73 -2.50 -4.15
C ARG A 346 9.56 -1.34 -3.62
N ASN A 347 9.29 -0.12 -4.08
CA ASN A 347 10.05 1.06 -3.68
C ASN A 347 9.13 2.10 -2.98
N PRO A 348 9.38 2.41 -1.70
CA PRO A 348 8.51 3.28 -0.91
C PRO A 348 8.61 4.77 -1.26
N ALA A 349 9.63 5.18 -2.00
CA ALA A 349 9.83 6.57 -2.40
C ALA A 349 8.90 7.00 -3.53
N ILE A 350 8.28 6.05 -4.24
CA ILE A 350 7.49 6.32 -5.45
C ILE A 350 6.08 6.82 -5.10
N TYR A 351 5.67 7.88 -5.80
CA TYR A 351 4.31 8.39 -5.89
C TYR A 351 3.87 8.37 -7.36
N GLN A 352 3.07 7.38 -7.73
CA GLN A 352 2.64 7.17 -9.11
C GLN A 352 1.29 7.86 -9.38
N ILE A 353 1.30 8.83 -10.30
CA ILE A 353 0.10 9.62 -10.63
C ILE A 353 -0.93 8.81 -11.42
N ASN A 354 -0.48 7.98 -12.36
CA ASN A 354 -1.37 7.17 -13.18
C ASN A 354 -1.50 5.77 -12.58
N THR A 355 -2.71 5.43 -12.18
CA THR A 355 -3.03 4.17 -11.50
C THR A 355 -2.67 2.96 -12.38
N PRO A 356 -1.99 1.94 -11.85
CA PRO A 356 -1.84 0.67 -12.54
C PRO A 356 -3.20 0.07 -12.91
N GLN A 357 -3.28 -0.54 -14.09
CA GLN A 357 -4.55 -0.98 -14.70
C GLN A 357 -5.40 -1.89 -13.79
N SER A 358 -4.77 -2.79 -13.03
CA SER A 358 -5.47 -3.69 -12.11
C SER A 358 -6.24 -2.95 -11.01
N TYR A 359 -5.65 -1.88 -10.48
CA TYR A 359 -6.29 -1.05 -9.45
C TYR A 359 -7.33 -0.13 -10.07
N LEU A 360 -7.03 0.46 -11.24
CA LEU A 360 -7.98 1.31 -11.96
C LEU A 360 -9.31 0.60 -12.21
N TYR A 361 -9.26 -0.61 -12.78
CA TYR A 361 -10.47 -1.37 -13.09
C TYR A 361 -11.25 -1.74 -11.84
N SER A 362 -10.58 -2.12 -10.75
CA SER A 362 -11.24 -2.41 -9.49
C SER A 362 -12.01 -1.20 -8.94
N GLU A 363 -11.47 0.02 -9.03
CA GLU A 363 -12.17 1.24 -8.60
C GLU A 363 -13.36 1.53 -9.54
N VAL A 364 -13.18 1.39 -10.85
CA VAL A 364 -14.26 1.58 -11.84
C VAL A 364 -15.42 0.61 -11.58
N TYR A 365 -15.15 -0.66 -11.28
CA TYR A 365 -16.21 -1.64 -11.00
C TYR A 365 -17.00 -1.27 -9.75
N ASP A 366 -16.32 -0.86 -8.68
CA ASP A 366 -16.96 -0.44 -7.43
C ASP A 366 -17.83 0.82 -7.64
N HIS A 367 -17.32 1.81 -8.39
CA HIS A 367 -18.09 3.00 -8.73
C HIS A 367 -19.28 2.67 -9.63
N PHE A 368 -19.11 1.76 -10.59
CA PHE A 368 -20.17 1.33 -11.50
C PHE A 368 -21.34 0.70 -10.74
N VAL A 369 -21.07 -0.26 -9.84
CA VAL A 369 -22.13 -0.94 -9.09
C VAL A 369 -22.81 -0.05 -8.04
N ARG A 370 -22.10 0.97 -7.53
CA ARG A 370 -22.67 2.01 -6.66
C ARG A 370 -23.57 2.96 -7.43
N GLN A 371 -23.15 3.36 -8.64
CA GLN A 371 -23.90 4.27 -9.50
C GLN A 371 -25.15 3.61 -10.10
N PHE A 372 -25.06 2.32 -10.44
CA PHE A 372 -26.14 1.56 -11.08
C PHE A 372 -26.52 0.30 -10.27
N PRO A 373 -27.07 0.44 -9.05
CA PRO A 373 -27.36 -0.70 -8.18
C PRO A 373 -28.48 -1.61 -8.73
N ASN A 374 -29.38 -1.07 -9.57
CA ASN A 374 -30.47 -1.81 -10.22
C ASN A 374 -30.27 -1.91 -11.75
N ALA A 375 -29.04 -2.15 -12.19
CA ALA A 375 -28.72 -2.24 -13.61
C ALA A 375 -29.30 -3.50 -14.29
N ASN A 376 -29.55 -3.37 -15.58
CA ASN A 376 -29.57 -4.42 -16.59
C ASN A 376 -28.44 -4.09 -17.58
N VAL A 377 -27.37 -4.88 -17.60
CA VAL A 377 -26.17 -4.55 -18.40
C VAL A 377 -26.22 -5.28 -19.74
N ILE A 378 -26.08 -4.53 -20.84
CA ILE A 378 -26.08 -5.05 -22.20
C ILE A 378 -24.73 -4.79 -22.86
N PHE A 379 -23.96 -5.84 -23.09
CA PHE A 379 -22.69 -5.75 -23.80
C PHE A 379 -22.92 -5.73 -25.31
N ILE A 380 -22.29 -4.78 -26.00
CA ILE A 380 -22.27 -4.72 -27.47
C ILE A 380 -20.93 -5.25 -27.98
N GLU A 381 -20.94 -6.45 -28.54
CA GLU A 381 -19.77 -7.17 -29.00
C GLU A 381 -19.28 -6.62 -30.33
N ALA A 382 -18.12 -5.97 -30.27
CA ALA A 382 -17.45 -5.45 -31.44
C ALA A 382 -16.92 -6.57 -32.33
N SER A 383 -16.83 -6.30 -33.64
CA SER A 383 -16.32 -7.26 -34.63
C SER A 383 -14.91 -7.77 -34.28
N THR A 384 -14.62 -9.02 -34.64
CA THR A 384 -13.30 -9.65 -34.44
C THR A 384 -12.16 -8.78 -34.96
N GLY A 385 -11.19 -8.46 -34.11
CA GLY A 385 -10.07 -7.55 -34.41
C GLY A 385 -10.13 -6.18 -33.73
N THR A 386 -11.30 -5.80 -33.18
CA THR A 386 -11.49 -4.50 -32.49
C THR A 386 -11.71 -4.63 -30.97
N LYS A 387 -11.66 -5.85 -30.41
CA LYS A 387 -11.87 -6.12 -28.98
C LYS A 387 -10.65 -5.66 -28.15
N ASP A 388 -10.51 -4.37 -27.93
CA ASP A 388 -9.39 -3.76 -27.21
C ASP A 388 -9.63 -3.64 -25.68
N LYS A 389 -10.81 -4.07 -25.20
CA LYS A 389 -11.22 -3.97 -23.79
C LYS A 389 -11.49 -5.33 -23.11
N VAL A 390 -10.86 -6.40 -23.60
CA VAL A 390 -11.08 -7.79 -23.15
C VAL A 390 -10.93 -7.94 -21.64
N GLU A 391 -9.83 -7.44 -21.06
CA GLU A 391 -9.57 -7.56 -19.62
C GLU A 391 -10.60 -6.81 -18.78
N PHE A 392 -10.94 -5.57 -19.19
CA PHE A 392 -11.95 -4.76 -18.51
C PHE A 392 -13.31 -5.45 -18.51
N ILE A 393 -13.76 -5.93 -19.68
CA ILE A 393 -15.04 -6.59 -19.85
C ILE A 393 -15.10 -7.91 -19.06
N LYS A 394 -14.01 -8.69 -19.05
CA LYS A 394 -13.92 -9.91 -18.24
C LYS A 394 -14.14 -9.59 -16.75
N GLY A 395 -13.36 -8.64 -16.21
CA GLY A 395 -13.46 -8.27 -14.80
C GLY A 395 -14.82 -7.66 -14.42
N LEU A 396 -15.41 -6.84 -15.29
CA LEU A 396 -16.75 -6.29 -15.06
C LEU A 396 -17.81 -7.39 -15.04
N LYS A 397 -17.79 -8.33 -16.01
CA LYS A 397 -18.72 -9.48 -16.04
C LYS A 397 -18.60 -10.33 -14.76
N ASP A 398 -17.40 -10.53 -14.25
CA ASP A 398 -17.17 -11.26 -13.00
C ASP A 398 -17.79 -10.53 -11.80
N GLU A 399 -17.64 -9.20 -11.71
CA GLU A 399 -18.23 -8.40 -10.63
C GLU A 399 -19.77 -8.39 -10.70
N LEU A 400 -20.34 -8.23 -11.90
CA LEU A 400 -21.79 -8.27 -12.12
C LEU A 400 -22.37 -9.64 -11.74
N LYS A 401 -21.70 -10.73 -12.11
CA LYS A 401 -22.11 -12.10 -11.75
C LYS A 401 -22.08 -12.33 -10.24
N ASN A 402 -21.04 -11.85 -9.55
CA ASN A 402 -20.94 -11.99 -8.08
C ASN A 402 -22.11 -11.28 -7.36
N ARG A 403 -22.63 -10.20 -7.94
CA ARG A 403 -23.74 -9.41 -7.38
C ARG A 403 -25.12 -9.77 -7.95
N SER A 404 -25.20 -10.81 -8.78
CA SER A 404 -26.44 -11.21 -9.46
C SER A 404 -27.08 -10.09 -10.31
N ILE A 405 -26.26 -9.21 -10.88
CA ILE A 405 -26.72 -8.17 -11.81
C ILE A 405 -26.92 -8.82 -13.19
N PRO A 406 -28.12 -8.69 -13.82
CA PRO A 406 -28.40 -9.24 -15.13
C PRO A 406 -27.46 -8.72 -16.19
N MET A 407 -26.99 -9.62 -17.05
CA MET A 407 -26.15 -9.29 -18.19
C MET A 407 -26.63 -9.99 -19.47
N LYS A 408 -26.59 -9.26 -20.59
CA LYS A 408 -26.85 -9.76 -21.95
C LYS A 408 -25.72 -9.34 -22.87
N SER A 409 -25.53 -10.07 -23.97
CA SER A 409 -24.61 -9.73 -25.04
C SER A 409 -25.39 -9.67 -26.35
N LEU A 410 -25.12 -8.64 -27.16
CA LEU A 410 -25.59 -8.51 -28.54
C LEU A 410 -24.40 -8.14 -29.42
N LYS A 411 -24.48 -8.39 -30.72
CA LYS A 411 -23.46 -7.95 -31.67
C LYS A 411 -23.62 -6.46 -32.01
N GLU A 412 -22.56 -5.81 -32.45
CA GLU A 412 -22.60 -4.40 -32.87
C GLU A 412 -23.50 -4.12 -34.09
N ASP A 413 -23.90 -5.15 -34.86
CA ASP A 413 -24.84 -5.08 -35.98
C ASP A 413 -26.30 -5.38 -35.58
N ALA A 414 -26.60 -5.46 -34.27
CA ALA A 414 -27.95 -5.70 -33.78
C ALA A 414 -28.91 -4.58 -34.20
N THR A 415 -30.09 -4.98 -34.69
CA THR A 415 -31.17 -4.05 -35.06
C THR A 415 -31.88 -3.49 -33.82
N VAL A 416 -32.59 -2.38 -33.98
CA VAL A 416 -33.42 -1.79 -32.91
C VAL A 416 -34.42 -2.80 -32.33
N GLU A 417 -35.04 -3.65 -33.14
CA GLU A 417 -35.96 -4.69 -32.67
C GLU A 417 -35.25 -5.67 -31.74
N SER A 418 -34.05 -6.09 -32.11
CA SER A 418 -33.22 -7.00 -31.29
C SER A 418 -32.83 -6.33 -29.96
N LEU A 419 -32.47 -5.04 -30.00
CA LEU A 419 -32.14 -4.25 -28.82
C LEU A 419 -33.35 -4.08 -27.88
N LYS A 420 -34.55 -3.86 -28.41
CA LYS A 420 -35.80 -3.76 -27.61
C LYS A 420 -36.05 -5.03 -26.78
N THR A 421 -35.75 -6.21 -27.31
CA THR A 421 -36.02 -7.49 -26.61
C THR A 421 -35.21 -7.70 -25.32
N VAL A 422 -34.08 -7.00 -25.16
CA VAL A 422 -33.20 -7.14 -23.98
C VAL A 422 -33.41 -6.04 -22.95
N LEU A 423 -34.25 -5.05 -23.24
CA LEU A 423 -34.58 -3.97 -22.31
C LEU A 423 -35.43 -4.48 -21.15
N ARG A 424 -35.29 -3.80 -20.02
CA ARG A 424 -36.06 -4.03 -18.80
C ARG A 424 -36.63 -2.72 -18.31
N ALA A 425 -37.96 -2.62 -18.27
CA ALA A 425 -38.67 -1.41 -17.85
C ALA A 425 -38.50 -1.11 -16.34
N ASP A 426 -38.19 -2.13 -15.53
CA ASP A 426 -37.99 -2.02 -14.08
C ASP A 426 -36.54 -1.65 -13.68
N ARG A 427 -35.67 -1.34 -14.66
CA ARG A 427 -34.21 -1.23 -14.47
C ARG A 427 -33.56 -0.15 -15.31
N GLU A 428 -32.36 0.23 -14.89
CA GLU A 428 -31.44 1.04 -15.69
C GLU A 428 -30.76 0.16 -16.75
N ASN A 429 -31.02 0.40 -18.03
CA ASN A 429 -30.46 -0.37 -19.14
C ASN A 429 -29.14 0.23 -19.59
N ILE A 430 -28.03 -0.40 -19.20
CA ILE A 430 -26.68 0.14 -19.42
C ILE A 430 -26.01 -0.60 -20.57
N PHE A 431 -25.82 0.09 -21.69
CA PHE A 431 -25.10 -0.43 -22.85
C PHE A 431 -23.60 -0.21 -22.70
N ILE A 432 -22.80 -1.27 -22.88
CA ILE A 432 -21.34 -1.24 -22.76
C ILE A 432 -20.71 -1.91 -23.98
N PRO A 433 -20.11 -1.16 -24.92
CA PRO A 433 -19.41 -1.77 -26.04
C PRO A 433 -18.14 -2.47 -25.57
N THR A 434 -17.78 -3.59 -26.19
CA THR A 434 -16.54 -4.33 -25.87
C THR A 434 -15.29 -3.70 -26.50
N SER A 435 -15.44 -2.53 -27.11
CA SER A 435 -14.37 -1.72 -27.67
C SER A 435 -14.60 -0.25 -27.35
N GLY A 436 -13.52 0.48 -27.10
CA GLY A 436 -13.54 1.94 -26.98
C GLY A 436 -13.13 2.65 -28.27
N SER A 437 -13.15 1.97 -29.42
CA SER A 437 -12.77 2.57 -30.70
C SER A 437 -13.86 3.49 -31.26
N ASN A 438 -13.43 4.54 -31.98
CA ASN A 438 -14.36 5.43 -32.69
C ASN A 438 -15.16 4.67 -33.77
N VAL A 439 -14.56 3.65 -34.40
CA VAL A 439 -15.22 2.81 -35.40
C VAL A 439 -16.40 2.05 -34.80
N THR A 440 -16.27 1.53 -33.58
CA THR A 440 -17.37 0.87 -32.88
C THR A 440 -18.49 1.86 -32.55
N LEU A 441 -18.15 3.06 -32.09
CA LEU A 441 -19.16 4.08 -31.79
C LEU A 441 -19.98 4.49 -33.02
N ILE A 442 -19.33 4.75 -34.15
CA ILE A 442 -19.99 5.12 -35.41
C ILE A 442 -21.03 4.06 -35.81
N LYS A 443 -20.78 2.77 -35.53
CA LYS A 443 -21.71 1.68 -35.84
C LYS A 443 -22.90 1.62 -34.87
N ILE A 444 -22.65 1.76 -33.57
CA ILE A 444 -23.67 1.49 -32.55
C ILE A 444 -24.55 2.71 -32.24
N LEU A 445 -24.01 3.93 -32.31
CA LEU A 445 -24.72 5.14 -31.88
C LEU A 445 -26.03 5.35 -32.65
N PRO A 446 -26.10 5.22 -33.99
CA PRO A 446 -27.37 5.42 -34.72
C PRO A 446 -28.48 4.46 -34.28
N GLN A 447 -28.14 3.21 -33.96
CA GLN A 447 -29.12 2.21 -33.50
C GLN A 447 -29.56 2.50 -32.06
N LEU A 448 -28.64 2.91 -31.19
CA LEU A 448 -28.95 3.24 -29.80
C LEU A 448 -29.76 4.53 -29.67
N THR A 449 -29.46 5.58 -30.45
CA THR A 449 -30.26 6.81 -30.43
C THR A 449 -31.68 6.57 -30.96
N LEU A 450 -31.83 5.78 -32.03
CA LEU A 450 -33.14 5.35 -32.50
C LEU A 450 -33.90 4.53 -31.44
N LEU A 451 -33.20 3.64 -30.73
CA LEU A 451 -33.78 2.88 -29.62
C LEU A 451 -34.32 3.78 -28.51
N VAL A 452 -33.58 4.82 -28.11
CA VAL A 452 -34.03 5.79 -27.10
C VAL A 452 -35.28 6.53 -27.56
N ARG A 453 -35.30 6.98 -28.81
CA ARG A 453 -36.43 7.73 -29.40
C ARG A 453 -37.69 6.86 -29.49
N ASP A 454 -37.53 5.58 -29.81
CA ASP A 454 -38.64 4.61 -29.90
C ASP A 454 -39.15 4.13 -28.52
N ASN A 455 -38.38 4.32 -27.45
CA ASN A 455 -38.72 3.82 -26.10
C ASN A 455 -38.46 4.90 -25.03
N PRO A 456 -39.18 6.02 -25.05
CA PRO A 456 -38.91 7.16 -24.17
C PRO A 456 -39.05 6.84 -22.68
N GLU A 457 -39.90 5.86 -22.33
CA GLU A 457 -40.12 5.40 -20.96
C GLU A 457 -38.97 4.52 -20.41
N SER A 458 -38.07 4.04 -21.28
CA SER A 458 -36.95 3.19 -20.86
C SER A 458 -35.74 4.03 -20.44
N ASN A 459 -35.24 3.77 -19.24
CA ASN A 459 -33.97 4.34 -18.79
C ASN A 459 -32.82 3.63 -19.51
N ILE A 460 -32.28 4.28 -20.53
CA ILE A 460 -31.20 3.77 -21.39
C ILE A 460 -29.98 4.67 -21.22
N HIS A 461 -28.83 4.04 -20.96
CA HIS A 461 -27.55 4.69 -20.74
C HIS A 461 -26.47 4.04 -21.60
N LEU A 462 -25.48 4.82 -22.02
CA LEU A 462 -24.24 4.31 -22.61
C LEU A 462 -23.10 4.46 -21.61
N PHE A 463 -22.32 3.40 -21.35
CA PHE A 463 -21.13 3.46 -20.50
C PHE A 463 -19.88 3.00 -21.25
N GLY A 464 -18.81 3.78 -21.19
CA GLY A 464 -17.59 3.54 -21.96
C GLY A 464 -16.29 4.02 -21.31
N TYR A 465 -15.38 4.49 -22.16
CA TYR A 465 -13.94 4.47 -21.89
C TYR A 465 -13.27 5.84 -22.00
N PRO A 466 -12.11 6.05 -21.33
CA PRO A 466 -11.45 7.35 -21.28
C PRO A 466 -11.13 7.98 -22.63
N GLU A 467 -10.80 7.18 -23.65
CA GLU A 467 -10.45 7.66 -24.99
C GLU A 467 -11.62 8.37 -25.70
N TRP A 468 -12.85 8.23 -25.21
CA TRP A 468 -14.02 8.92 -25.75
C TRP A 468 -13.90 10.44 -25.67
N GLN A 469 -13.08 10.94 -24.75
CA GLN A 469 -12.68 12.36 -24.66
C GLN A 469 -12.07 12.88 -25.96
N THR A 470 -11.36 12.04 -26.72
CA THR A 470 -10.63 12.47 -27.92
C THR A 470 -11.53 12.78 -29.12
N TYR A 471 -12.71 12.16 -29.18
CA TYR A 471 -13.68 12.32 -30.27
C TYR A 471 -15.08 12.69 -29.74
N THR A 472 -15.17 13.20 -28.51
CA THR A 472 -16.43 13.68 -27.91
C THR A 472 -17.12 14.73 -28.79
N LYS A 473 -16.33 15.59 -29.47
CA LYS A 473 -16.87 16.63 -30.36
C LYS A 473 -17.69 16.06 -31.52
N ASP A 474 -17.32 14.87 -32.02
CA ASP A 474 -17.97 14.25 -33.16
C ASP A 474 -19.28 13.53 -32.78
N HIS A 475 -19.45 13.18 -31.50
CA HIS A 475 -20.57 12.36 -31.00
C HIS A 475 -21.40 13.05 -29.90
N LEU A 476 -21.22 14.35 -29.71
CA LEU A 476 -21.73 15.08 -28.54
C LEU A 476 -23.26 14.99 -28.41
N GLU A 477 -23.99 15.13 -29.51
CA GLU A 477 -25.46 15.04 -29.53
C GLU A 477 -25.93 13.64 -29.10
N ALA A 478 -25.36 12.60 -29.69
CA ALA A 478 -25.67 11.22 -29.32
C ALA A 478 -25.31 10.91 -27.86
N PHE A 479 -24.21 11.47 -27.35
CA PHE A 479 -23.80 11.29 -25.95
C PHE A 479 -24.83 11.86 -24.97
N PHE A 480 -25.40 13.04 -25.27
CA PHE A 480 -26.47 13.63 -24.45
C PHE A 480 -27.78 12.83 -24.59
N GLU A 481 -28.18 12.42 -25.79
CA GLU A 481 -29.39 11.61 -26.00
C GLU A 481 -29.36 10.28 -25.23
N LEU A 482 -28.17 9.67 -25.13
CA LEU A 482 -27.94 8.38 -24.51
C LEU A 482 -27.57 8.44 -23.02
N ASP A 483 -27.62 9.62 -22.39
CA ASP A 483 -27.18 9.82 -21.00
C ASP A 483 -25.81 9.15 -20.74
N THR A 484 -24.80 9.55 -21.53
CA THR A 484 -23.56 8.78 -21.66
C THR A 484 -22.59 8.99 -20.51
N TYR A 485 -21.96 7.91 -20.07
CA TYR A 485 -20.92 7.86 -19.06
C TYR A 485 -19.61 7.34 -19.66
N PHE A 486 -18.48 7.89 -19.23
CA PHE A 486 -17.19 7.19 -19.32
C PHE A 486 -16.37 7.43 -18.06
N TYR A 487 -15.54 6.45 -17.69
CA TYR A 487 -14.61 6.62 -16.58
C TYR A 487 -13.32 7.30 -17.03
N SER A 488 -12.65 8.03 -16.14
CA SER A 488 -11.32 8.58 -16.40
C SER A 488 -10.56 8.88 -15.09
N SER A 489 -9.23 8.77 -15.12
CA SER A 489 -8.35 9.21 -14.02
C SER A 489 -8.06 10.72 -14.07
N PHE A 490 -8.39 11.37 -15.18
CA PHE A 490 -8.21 12.81 -15.38
C PHE A 490 -9.38 13.36 -16.19
N TYR A 491 -9.90 14.53 -15.83
CA TYR A 491 -10.94 15.18 -16.60
C TYR A 491 -11.02 16.66 -16.28
N THR A 492 -11.06 17.48 -17.33
CA THR A 492 -11.27 18.92 -17.24
C THR A 492 -12.50 19.32 -18.06
N ASN A 493 -13.43 20.05 -17.43
CA ASN A 493 -14.49 20.73 -18.15
C ASN A 493 -13.99 22.14 -18.50
N ASN A 494 -13.71 22.37 -19.79
CA ASN A 494 -13.15 23.63 -20.29
C ASN A 494 -14.11 24.83 -20.12
N LEU A 495 -15.37 24.61 -19.74
CA LEU A 495 -16.35 25.66 -19.45
C LEU A 495 -16.30 26.12 -17.98
N LEU A 496 -15.62 25.37 -17.09
CA LEU A 496 -15.51 25.76 -15.69
C LEU A 496 -14.59 26.98 -15.54
N PRO A 497 -14.92 27.93 -14.63
CA PRO A 497 -14.09 29.12 -14.39
C PRO A 497 -12.62 28.80 -14.11
N ALA A 498 -12.32 27.72 -13.39
CA ALA A 498 -10.95 27.30 -13.11
C ALA A 498 -10.16 26.96 -14.40
N ALA A 499 -10.75 26.18 -15.30
CA ALA A 499 -10.12 25.81 -16.57
C ALA A 499 -9.98 27.00 -17.52
N ILE A 500 -11.00 27.88 -17.57
CA ILE A 500 -10.97 29.13 -18.34
C ILE A 500 -9.85 30.05 -17.83
N ASN A 501 -9.78 30.26 -16.52
CA ASN A 501 -8.78 31.14 -15.91
C ASN A 501 -7.36 30.60 -16.07
N PHE A 502 -7.18 29.28 -15.93
CA PHE A 502 -5.91 28.64 -16.19
C PHE A 502 -5.48 28.82 -17.64
N THR A 503 -6.37 28.53 -18.60
CA THR A 503 -6.08 28.67 -20.04
C THR A 503 -5.74 30.11 -20.42
N LYS A 504 -6.49 31.09 -19.88
CA LYS A 504 -6.18 32.53 -20.07
C LYS A 504 -4.82 32.91 -19.50
N SER A 505 -4.50 32.43 -18.29
CA SER A 505 -3.23 32.70 -17.63
C SER A 505 -2.06 32.06 -18.38
N TYR A 506 -2.26 30.83 -18.85
CA TYR A 506 -1.30 30.09 -19.66
C TYR A 506 -0.97 30.85 -20.96
N ARG A 507 -1.99 31.27 -21.71
CA ARG A 507 -1.81 32.08 -22.93
C ARG A 507 -1.11 33.41 -22.63
N ARG A 508 -1.43 34.05 -21.51
CA ARG A 508 -0.78 35.29 -21.08
C ARG A 508 0.71 35.11 -20.76
N TRP A 509 1.08 34.00 -20.13
CA TRP A 509 2.47 33.72 -19.73
C TRP A 509 3.33 33.28 -20.91
N TYR A 510 2.79 32.42 -21.78
CA TYR A 510 3.58 31.72 -22.79
C TYR A 510 3.30 32.16 -24.24
N GLY A 511 2.32 33.04 -24.46
CA GLY A 511 1.99 33.55 -25.79
C GLY A 511 1.42 32.49 -26.76
N LYS A 512 1.00 31.32 -26.24
CA LYS A 512 0.47 30.20 -27.02
C LYS A 512 -0.65 29.48 -26.26
N ASP A 513 -1.45 28.70 -26.98
CA ASP A 513 -2.42 27.79 -26.38
C ASP A 513 -1.78 26.46 -25.99
N MET A 514 -2.40 25.76 -25.04
CA MET A 514 -2.09 24.35 -24.80
C MET A 514 -2.59 23.52 -25.97
N GLU A 515 -1.91 22.42 -26.25
CA GLU A 515 -2.32 21.46 -27.24
C GLU A 515 -3.61 20.74 -26.83
N GLU A 516 -4.48 20.49 -27.81
CA GLU A 516 -5.74 19.76 -27.58
C GLU A 516 -5.47 18.25 -27.52
N ARG A 517 -5.00 17.80 -26.37
CA ARG A 517 -4.69 16.40 -26.06
C ARG A 517 -5.19 16.01 -24.67
N TYR A 518 -5.31 14.71 -24.44
CA TYR A 518 -5.84 14.14 -23.20
C TYR A 518 -4.82 13.16 -22.60
N PRO A 519 -4.32 13.41 -21.37
CA PRO A 519 -4.50 14.63 -20.58
C PRO A 519 -3.84 15.86 -21.22
N LYS A 520 -4.27 17.07 -20.85
CA LYS A 520 -3.52 18.31 -21.12
C LYS A 520 -2.29 18.35 -20.21
N PHE A 521 -1.11 18.48 -20.79
CA PHE A 521 0.15 18.34 -20.03
C PHE A 521 0.39 19.57 -19.15
N GLY A 522 0.01 20.76 -19.61
CA GLY A 522 0.06 21.98 -18.79
C GLY A 522 -0.80 21.90 -17.54
N MET A 523 -2.05 21.43 -17.66
CA MET A 523 -2.90 21.23 -16.48
C MET A 523 -2.37 20.11 -15.58
N LEU A 524 -1.85 19.03 -16.16
CA LEU A 524 -1.23 17.94 -15.40
C LEU A 524 -0.03 18.45 -14.58
N GLY A 525 0.87 19.22 -15.18
CA GLY A 525 2.04 19.79 -14.52
C GLY A 525 1.66 20.78 -13.41
N PHE A 526 0.62 21.57 -13.63
CA PHE A 526 0.07 22.44 -12.58
C PHE A 526 -0.48 21.63 -11.40
N ASP A 527 -1.39 20.69 -11.66
CA ASP A 527 -2.04 19.91 -10.60
C ASP A 527 -1.02 19.09 -9.79
N THR A 528 -0.04 18.45 -10.45
CA THR A 528 1.00 17.67 -9.76
C THR A 528 1.94 18.57 -8.96
N GLY A 529 2.45 19.65 -9.56
CA GLY A 529 3.32 20.59 -8.86
C GLY A 529 2.62 21.23 -7.66
N TYR A 530 1.37 21.68 -7.85
CA TYR A 530 0.60 22.33 -6.80
C TYR A 530 0.28 21.37 -5.64
N PHE A 531 -0.17 20.14 -5.93
CA PHE A 531 -0.50 19.16 -4.89
C PHE A 531 0.70 18.83 -4.00
N PHE A 532 1.83 18.45 -4.60
CA PHE A 532 2.98 17.98 -3.83
C PHE A 532 3.71 19.12 -3.13
N LEU A 533 3.96 20.24 -3.80
CA LEU A 533 4.70 21.35 -3.20
C LEU A 533 3.88 22.04 -2.09
N LYS A 534 2.55 22.18 -2.27
CA LYS A 534 1.66 22.66 -1.19
C LYS A 534 1.59 21.69 -0.02
N GLY A 535 1.60 20.39 -0.32
CA GLY A 535 1.62 19.34 0.68
C GLY A 535 2.89 19.39 1.53
N LEU A 536 4.06 19.48 0.88
CA LEU A 536 5.35 19.59 1.55
C LEU A 536 5.46 20.89 2.36
N SER A 537 4.98 22.03 1.85
CA SER A 537 5.01 23.28 2.62
C SER A 537 4.15 23.21 3.88
N ARG A 538 3.00 22.53 3.82
CA ARG A 538 2.06 22.43 4.94
C ARG A 538 2.43 21.35 5.96
N TYR A 539 2.90 20.20 5.50
CA TYR A 539 3.06 19.00 6.33
C TYR A 539 4.51 18.52 6.46
N GLY A 540 5.43 19.08 5.68
CA GLY A 540 6.83 18.68 5.77
C GLY A 540 7.02 17.20 5.42
N SER A 541 7.87 16.50 6.17
CA SER A 541 8.10 15.06 5.97
C SER A 541 6.84 14.20 6.22
N GLU A 542 5.85 14.73 6.94
CA GLU A 542 4.57 14.07 7.27
C GLU A 542 3.49 14.22 6.18
N LEU A 543 3.86 14.67 4.97
CA LEU A 543 2.94 14.78 3.84
C LEU A 543 2.11 13.50 3.64
N GLU A 544 2.75 12.33 3.61
CA GLU A 544 2.09 11.05 3.34
C GLU A 544 0.90 10.79 4.28
N LYS A 545 1.09 10.95 5.59
CA LYS A 545 0.05 10.73 6.61
C LYS A 545 -1.10 11.73 6.51
N ASN A 546 -0.88 12.87 5.85
CA ASN A 546 -1.81 13.98 5.77
C ASN A 546 -2.36 14.21 4.35
N MET A 547 -2.03 13.35 3.37
CA MET A 547 -2.48 13.54 1.98
C MET A 547 -4.00 13.58 1.85
N GLN A 548 -4.73 12.78 2.63
CA GLN A 548 -6.20 12.79 2.61
C GLN A 548 -6.82 14.08 3.19
N ARG A 549 -6.04 14.87 3.94
CA ARG A 549 -6.44 16.18 4.49
C ARG A 549 -6.15 17.33 3.53
N MET A 550 -5.60 17.04 2.35
CA MET A 550 -5.36 18.02 1.31
C MET A 550 -6.69 18.35 0.61
N ASP A 551 -7.36 19.38 1.10
CA ASP A 551 -8.55 19.93 0.42
C ASP A 551 -8.10 20.85 -0.73
N LEU A 552 -7.94 20.26 -1.91
CA LEU A 552 -7.55 20.94 -3.14
C LEU A 552 -8.53 20.61 -4.26
N THR A 553 -8.96 21.65 -4.99
CA THR A 553 -9.73 21.48 -6.22
C THR A 553 -8.77 21.43 -7.41
N PRO A 554 -8.55 20.27 -8.04
CA PRO A 554 -7.69 20.15 -9.22
C PRO A 554 -8.38 20.74 -10.46
N ILE A 555 -7.59 21.15 -11.44
CA ILE A 555 -8.12 21.60 -12.73
C ILE A 555 -8.52 20.39 -13.59
N GLN A 556 -7.69 19.35 -13.59
CA GLN A 556 -7.85 18.17 -14.44
C GLN A 556 -7.66 16.86 -13.66
N THR A 557 -6.59 16.75 -12.87
CA THR A 557 -6.16 15.50 -12.23
C THR A 557 -6.37 15.57 -10.72
N GLY A 558 -7.31 14.80 -10.19
CA GLY A 558 -7.47 14.67 -8.74
C GLY A 558 -6.57 13.61 -8.15
N PHE A 559 -6.34 13.71 -6.84
CA PHE A 559 -5.39 12.87 -6.12
C PHE A 559 -6.06 12.20 -4.92
N LYS A 560 -6.02 10.87 -4.90
CA LYS A 560 -6.38 10.00 -3.78
C LYS A 560 -5.30 8.95 -3.63
N PHE A 561 -4.20 9.31 -2.99
CA PHE A 561 -3.07 8.40 -2.84
C PHE A 561 -3.36 7.31 -1.81
N GLN A 562 -3.02 6.08 -2.18
CA GLN A 562 -3.02 4.94 -1.29
C GLN A 562 -1.73 4.14 -1.48
N ARG A 563 -1.14 3.72 -0.36
CA ARG A 563 0.03 2.83 -0.38
C ARG A 563 -0.36 1.43 -0.88
N VAL A 564 0.50 0.81 -1.68
CA VAL A 564 0.18 -0.46 -2.37
C VAL A 564 0.42 -1.71 -1.52
N ASN A 565 1.30 -1.63 -0.52
CA ASN A 565 1.60 -2.63 0.51
C ASN A 565 2.51 -1.99 1.59
N ASN A 566 3.01 -2.76 2.55
CA ASN A 566 3.79 -2.21 3.67
C ASN A 566 5.18 -1.64 3.29
N TRP A 567 5.75 -2.00 2.14
CA TRP A 567 7.11 -1.61 1.71
C TRP A 567 7.19 -0.86 0.36
N GLY A 568 6.16 -0.94 -0.47
CA GLY A 568 6.03 -0.26 -1.76
C GLY A 568 5.42 1.13 -1.62
N GLY A 569 5.53 1.95 -2.65
CA GLY A 569 5.09 3.35 -2.70
C GLY A 569 3.57 3.54 -2.81
N LEU A 570 3.18 4.72 -3.27
CA LEU A 570 1.79 5.14 -3.35
C LEU A 570 1.32 5.23 -4.80
N ILE A 571 0.07 4.81 -5.04
CA ILE A 571 -0.64 5.00 -6.29
C ILE A 571 -1.79 5.97 -6.08
N ASN A 572 -2.02 6.85 -7.04
CA ASN A 572 -3.25 7.63 -7.08
C ASN A 572 -4.40 6.70 -7.51
N LYS A 573 -5.46 6.60 -6.71
CA LYS A 573 -6.66 5.81 -7.03
C LYS A 573 -7.86 6.65 -7.44
N LYS A 574 -7.66 7.95 -7.69
CA LYS A 574 -8.75 8.83 -8.10
C LYS A 574 -9.29 8.43 -9.48
N VAL A 575 -10.59 8.22 -9.54
CA VAL A 575 -11.32 7.91 -10.78
C VAL A 575 -12.65 8.67 -10.76
N PHE A 576 -12.97 9.31 -11.88
CA PHE A 576 -14.22 10.03 -12.09
C PHE A 576 -15.07 9.29 -13.11
N PHE A 577 -16.39 9.44 -13.02
CA PHE A 577 -17.26 9.23 -14.18
C PHE A 577 -17.65 10.60 -14.75
N VAL A 578 -17.53 10.73 -16.07
CA VAL A 578 -18.00 11.90 -16.81
C VAL A 578 -19.33 11.54 -17.42
N ARG A 579 -20.38 12.30 -17.11
CA ARG A 579 -21.75 12.07 -17.54
C ARG A 579 -22.24 13.21 -18.44
N PHE A 580 -22.81 12.86 -19.58
CA PHE A 580 -23.50 13.75 -20.51
C PHE A 580 -25.00 13.54 -20.33
N THR A 581 -25.69 14.41 -19.61
CA THR A 581 -27.10 14.21 -19.27
C THR A 581 -28.03 14.56 -20.42
N LYS A 582 -29.24 13.99 -20.45
CA LYS A 582 -30.28 14.35 -21.42
C LYS A 582 -30.69 15.84 -21.38
N ASN A 583 -30.35 16.55 -20.31
CA ASN A 583 -30.60 17.99 -20.16
C ASN A 583 -29.43 18.85 -20.69
N TYR A 584 -28.50 18.27 -21.46
CA TYR A 584 -27.31 18.93 -21.99
C TYR A 584 -26.34 19.43 -20.91
N GLU A 585 -26.32 18.74 -19.76
CA GLU A 585 -25.36 19.04 -18.68
C GLU A 585 -24.18 18.06 -18.71
N LEU A 586 -23.01 18.58 -18.41
CA LEU A 586 -21.77 17.81 -18.32
C LEU A 586 -21.33 17.72 -16.87
N ILE A 587 -21.51 16.54 -16.28
CA ILE A 587 -21.31 16.31 -14.84
C ILE A 587 -20.06 15.44 -14.64
N LYS A 588 -19.17 15.89 -13.76
CA LYS A 588 -18.06 15.10 -13.24
C LYS A 588 -18.49 14.48 -11.91
N LEU A 589 -18.72 13.18 -11.91
CA LEU A 589 -19.10 12.40 -10.73
C LEU A 589 -17.84 11.92 -10.01
N ASP A 590 -17.79 12.24 -8.72
CA ASP A 590 -16.77 11.83 -7.77
C ASP A 590 -17.39 10.87 -6.74
N TYR A 591 -16.65 9.84 -6.34
CA TYR A 591 -17.15 8.74 -5.49
C TYR A 591 -16.37 8.63 -4.17
N ASP A 592 -15.63 9.69 -3.84
CA ASP A 592 -14.82 9.81 -2.62
C ASP A 592 -15.61 10.25 -1.39
#